data_AF-A0A703UYV4-F1
#
_entry.id   AF-A0A703UYV4-F1
#
_cell.length_a   1.000
_cell.length_b   1.000
_cell.length_c   1.000
_cell.angle_alpha   90.00
_cell.angle_beta   90.00
_cell.angle_gamma   90.00
#
_symmetry.space_group_name_H-M   'P 1'
#
loop_
_entity.id
_entity.type
_entity.pdbx_description
1 polymer ?
#
loop_
_entity_poly.entity_id
_entity_poly.type
_entity_poly.pdbx_seq_one_letter_code
_entity_poly.pdbx_strand_id
1 'polypeptide(L)' 'GEIWGGAAQRYFLALEEGINLLPGFSPELQGVYSETDADGIQRLYGYVLK' A
#
# COMPACT_ATOMS: atom_id res chain seq x y z
N GLY A 1 -17.17 10.23 -1.01
CA GLY A 1 -15.93 9.87 -0.31
C GLY A 1 -14.91 10.97 -0.51
N GLU A 2 -13.75 10.85 0.14
CA GLU A 2 -12.62 11.76 -0.07
C GLU A 2 -11.76 11.27 -1.25
N ILE A 3 -11.20 12.21 -2.01
CA ILE A 3 -10.27 11.87 -3.10
C ILE A 3 -8.90 11.67 -2.48
N TRP A 4 -8.37 10.46 -2.60
CA TRP A 4 -7.03 10.13 -2.13
C TRP A 4 -5.99 10.71 -3.08
N GLY A 5 -5.06 11.46 -2.53
CA GLY A 5 -3.98 12.10 -3.29
C GLY A 5 -2.98 12.79 -2.36
N GLY A 6 -1.95 13.41 -2.94
CA GLY A 6 -0.98 14.21 -2.19
C GLY A 6 -0.29 13.43 -1.07
N ALA A 7 -0.49 13.84 0.19
CA ALA A 7 0.17 13.25 1.35
C ALA A 7 -0.24 11.80 1.61
N ALA A 8 -1.54 11.47 1.49
CA ALA A 8 -2.03 10.11 1.69
C ALA A 8 -1.40 9.14 0.69
N GLN A 9 -1.41 9.50 -0.61
CA GLN A 9 -0.81 8.67 -1.65
C GLN A 9 0.70 8.46 -1.40
N ARG A 10 1.44 9.51 -1.05
CA ARG A 10 2.88 9.42 -0.76
C ARG A 10 3.18 8.53 0.43
N TYR A 11 2.37 8.59 1.49
CA TYR A 11 2.51 7.74 2.67
C TYR A 11 2.40 6.26 2.30
N PHE A 12 1.35 5.87 1.59
CA PHE A 12 1.15 4.46 1.21
C PHE A 12 2.20 3.96 0.21
N LEU A 13 2.69 4.81 -0.70
CA LEU A 13 3.80 4.44 -1.61
C LEU A 13 5.11 4.21 -0.85
N ALA A 14 5.46 5.09 0.10
CA ALA A 14 6.65 4.89 0.94
C ALA A 14 6.54 3.62 1.80
N LEU A 15 5.31 3.29 2.22
CA LEU A 15 5.03 2.09 3.00
C LEU A 15 5.16 0.81 2.17
N GLU A 16 4.65 0.82 0.93
CA GLU A 16 4.85 -0.26 -0.05
C GLU A 16 6.35 -0.55 -0.24
N GLU A 17 7.15 0.50 -0.42
CA GLU A 17 8.60 0.37 -0.55
C GLU A 17 9.23 -0.23 0.72
N GLY A 18 8.84 0.26 1.90
CA GLY A 18 9.34 -0.25 3.19
C GLY A 18 9.03 -1.73 3.43
N ILE A 19 7.83 -2.19 3.07
CA ILE A 19 7.41 -3.59 3.21
C ILE A 19 8.27 -4.50 2.32
N ASN A 20 8.57 -4.07 1.09
CA ASN A 20 9.40 -4.85 0.17
C ASN A 20 10.88 -4.86 0.55
N LEU A 21 11.38 -3.77 1.15
CA LEU A 21 12.76 -3.70 1.65
C LEU A 21 12.99 -4.51 2.92
N LEU A 22 11.96 -4.64 3.77
CA LEU A 22 12.02 -5.29 5.07
C LEU A 22 10.95 -6.39 5.20
N PRO A 23 11.11 -7.52 4.49
CA PRO A 23 10.17 -8.63 4.57
C PRO A 23 10.07 -9.15 6.02
N GLY A 24 8.86 -9.11 6.58
CA GLY A 24 8.58 -9.45 7.98
C GLY A 24 8.31 -8.23 8.88
N PHE A 25 8.58 -7.01 8.39
CA PHE A 25 8.19 -5.75 9.04
C PHE A 25 6.95 -5.16 8.36
N SER A 26 5.84 -5.92 8.37
CA SER A 26 4.58 -5.46 7.80
C SER A 26 3.76 -4.71 8.86
N PRO A 27 3.57 -3.39 8.75
CA PRO A 27 2.70 -2.66 9.65
C PRO A 27 1.25 -3.07 9.45
N GLU A 28 0.47 -3.09 10.53
CA GLU A 28 -0.97 -3.35 10.43
C GLU A 28 -1.65 -2.16 9.75
N LEU A 29 -2.29 -2.43 8.61
CA LEU A 29 -2.98 -1.43 7.80
C LEU A 29 -4.46 -1.79 7.66
N GLN A 30 -5.32 -0.79 7.84
CA GLN A 30 -6.75 -0.90 7.64
C GLN A 30 -7.20 0.05 6.53
N GLY A 31 -8.18 -0.39 5.73
CA GLY A 31 -8.69 0.37 4.59
C GLY A 31 -7.89 0.22 3.30
N VAL A 32 -6.76 -0.49 3.33
CA VAL A 32 -6.01 -0.95 2.16
C VAL A 32 -5.76 -2.46 2.26
N TYR A 33 -5.55 -3.12 1.13
CA TYR A 33 -5.19 -4.53 1.06
C TYR A 33 -3.85 -4.69 0.34
N SER A 34 -3.05 -5.66 0.77
CA SER A 34 -1.79 -6.03 0.12
C SER A 34 -2.03 -7.18 -0.85
N GLU A 35 -1.47 -7.10 -2.05
CA GLU A 35 -1.46 -8.19 -3.02
C GLU A 35 -0.05 -8.35 -3.56
N THR A 36 0.44 -9.60 -3.62
CA THR A 36 1.75 -9.89 -4.19
C THR A 36 1.62 -10.07 -5.69
N ASP A 37 2.38 -9.31 -6.47
CA ASP A 37 2.40 -9.45 -7.92
C ASP A 37 3.17 -10.69 -8.38
N ALA A 38 3.19 -10.92 -9.69
CA ALA A 38 3.83 -12.09 -10.30
C ALA A 38 5.37 -12.11 -10.10
N ASP A 39 5.97 -10.95 -9.81
CA ASP A 39 7.41 -10.79 -9.55
C ASP A 39 7.74 -10.93 -8.05
N GLY A 40 6.74 -11.18 -7.20
CA GLY A 40 6.92 -11.34 -5.76
C GLY A 40 6.92 -10.03 -4.97
N ILE A 41 6.58 -8.91 -5.61
CA ILE A 41 6.53 -7.58 -4.98
C ILE A 41 5.17 -7.41 -4.31
N GLN A 42 5.16 -7.03 -3.03
CA GLN A 42 3.93 -6.65 -2.34
C GLN A 42 3.48 -5.26 -2.78
N ARG A 43 2.21 -5.14 -3.20
CA ARG A 43 1.58 -3.91 -3.65
C ARG A 43 0.41 -3.54 -2.73
N LEU A 44 0.25 -2.26 -2.42
CA LEU A 44 -0.87 -1.77 -1.61
C LEU A 44 -1.98 -1.19 -2.49
N TYR A 45 -3.20 -1.69 -2.31
CA TYR A 45 -4.39 -1.27 -3.04
C TYR A 45 -5.47 -0.75 -2.10
N GLY A 46 -6.24 0.24 -2.58
CA GLY A 46 -7.40 0.78 -1.89
C GLY A 46 -8.65 0.68 -2.76
N TYR A 47 -9.79 0.39 -2.15
CA TYR A 47 -11.08 0.44 -2.83
C TYR A 47 -11.50 1.89 -3.08
N VAL A 48 -11.77 2.24 -4.34
CA VAL A 48 -12.23 3.57 -4.74
C VAL A 48 -13.63 3.50 -5.34
N LEU A 49 -14.42 4.56 -5.13
CA LEU A 49 -15.69 4.74 -5.83
C LEU A 49 -15.40 5.12 -7.29
N LYS A 50 -16.15 4.52 -8.21
CA LYS A 50 -16.01 4.72 -9.66
C LYS A 50 -16.82 5.90 -10.16
#